data_AF-A0A353DJJ2-F1
#
_entry.id   AF-A0A353DJJ2-F1
#
_cell.length_a   1.000
_cell.length_b   1.000
_cell.length_c   1.000
_cell.angle_alpha   90.00
_cell.angle_beta   90.00
_cell.angle_gamma   90.00
#
_symmetry.space_group_name_H-M   'P 1'
#
loop_
_entity.id
_entity.type
_entity.pdbx_description
1 polymer ?
#
loop_
_entity_poly.entity_id
_entity_poly.type
_entity_poly.pdbx_seq_one_letter_code
_entity_poly.pdbx_strand_id
1 'polypeptide(L)'
;SKPAEGLDQRITSKNSDSGISTLADAVFRAPVDGEPDERLTYPYRTSDGWFVGRLDEAVAPVQLSYEEAKIRATVDLKKKIARDKMIARAKELHEKLSASVKEGKTFEESAKAIDEKIVVSKQPNLAKPDLSGIPIQYRAQFGGQAPPAFQAAQYVNPGEIAEVKFTPSEDNPEKALIVFVEKREVTVSDAYSSELNRSIDNQAGRARYLALQNWLYEQYDKNQVIVVGDKQQ
;
A
#
# COMPACT_ATOMS: atom_id res chain seq x y z
N SER A 1 -8.28 -38.09 35.17
CA SER A 1 -9.10 -37.03 34.55
C SER A 1 -8.54 -36.80 33.15
N LYS A 2 -9.27 -37.22 32.11
CA LYS A 2 -8.86 -37.00 30.71
C LYS A 2 -9.18 -35.54 30.35
N PRO A 3 -8.29 -34.76 29.71
CA PRO A 3 -8.66 -33.48 29.16
C PRO A 3 -9.47 -33.66 27.88
N ALA A 4 -10.37 -32.70 27.65
CA ALA A 4 -11.41 -32.72 26.64
C ALA A 4 -10.85 -32.75 25.20
N GLU A 5 -11.51 -33.54 24.35
CA GLU A 5 -11.37 -33.50 22.89
C GLU A 5 -11.71 -32.11 22.36
N GLY A 6 -10.80 -31.58 21.53
CA GLY A 6 -11.08 -30.40 20.71
C GLY A 6 -10.17 -29.22 20.99
N LEU A 7 -8.88 -29.33 20.68
CA LEU A 7 -8.00 -28.21 20.26
C LEU A 7 -6.63 -28.74 19.80
N ASP A 8 -6.60 -29.86 19.07
CA ASP A 8 -5.43 -30.27 18.30
C ASP A 8 -5.68 -29.91 16.82
N GLN A 9 -5.89 -28.61 16.55
CA GLN A 9 -5.64 -28.07 15.22
C GLN A 9 -4.14 -27.81 15.11
N ARG A 10 -3.35 -28.88 15.08
CA ARG A 10 -2.10 -28.86 14.34
C ARG A 10 -2.48 -28.42 12.94
N ILE A 11 -2.11 -27.19 12.58
CA ILE A 11 -2.06 -26.72 11.20
C ILE A 11 -1.04 -27.64 10.51
N THR A 12 -1.50 -28.81 10.13
CA THR A 12 -0.85 -29.69 9.17
C THR A 12 -1.26 -29.12 7.83
N SER A 13 -0.61 -28.02 7.44
CA SER A 13 -0.65 -27.54 6.07
C SER A 13 0.12 -28.53 5.20
N LYS A 14 -0.52 -29.66 4.87
CA LYS A 14 -0.28 -30.31 3.58
C LYS A 14 -0.93 -29.43 2.52
N ASN A 15 -0.29 -28.32 2.20
CA ASN A 15 -0.46 -27.60 0.94
C ASN A 15 0.90 -27.59 0.25
N SER A 16 1.24 -28.72 -0.34
CA SER A 16 2.09 -28.73 -1.53
C SER A 16 1.27 -28.14 -2.69
N ASP A 17 1.89 -27.22 -3.44
CA ASP A 17 1.58 -26.85 -4.84
C ASP A 17 1.38 -25.36 -5.16
N SER A 18 1.85 -24.44 -4.31
CA SER A 18 2.27 -23.11 -4.78
C SER A 18 3.60 -22.71 -4.14
N GLY A 19 4.69 -22.96 -4.86
CA GLY A 19 6.07 -22.68 -4.44
C GLY A 19 6.43 -21.19 -4.38
N ILE A 20 5.57 -20.36 -3.80
CA ILE A 20 5.89 -18.99 -3.40
C ILE A 20 5.42 -18.86 -1.95
N SER A 21 6.25 -19.31 -1.01
CA SER A 21 6.15 -18.81 0.36
C SER A 21 6.18 -17.28 0.32
N THR A 22 5.44 -16.62 1.19
CA THR A 22 5.54 -15.15 1.28
C THR A 22 6.72 -14.77 2.18
N LEU A 23 7.23 -13.55 2.05
CA LEU A 23 8.21 -13.02 3.01
C LEU A 23 7.68 -13.11 4.46
N ALA A 24 6.36 -12.97 4.63
CA ALA A 24 5.70 -13.16 5.92
C ALA A 24 5.89 -14.58 6.47
N ASP A 25 5.79 -15.62 5.65
CA ASP A 25 6.01 -17.01 6.09
C ASP A 25 7.45 -17.24 6.57
N ALA A 26 8.43 -16.57 5.95
CA ALA A 26 9.83 -16.63 6.38
C ALA A 26 10.01 -15.99 7.78
N VAL A 27 9.32 -14.87 8.04
CA VAL A 27 9.33 -14.20 9.35
C VAL A 27 8.68 -15.07 10.43
N PHE A 28 7.54 -15.69 10.16
CA PHE A 28 6.86 -16.57 11.13
C PHE A 28 7.61 -17.89 11.40
N ARG A 29 8.58 -18.25 10.56
CA ARG A 29 9.47 -19.40 10.77
C ARG A 29 10.80 -19.03 11.43
N ALA A 30 11.01 -17.75 11.77
CA ALA A 30 12.23 -17.33 12.46
C ALA A 30 12.35 -18.07 13.80
N PRO A 31 13.57 -18.51 14.18
CA PRO A 31 13.80 -19.12 15.48
C PRO A 31 13.50 -18.11 16.58
N VAL A 32 12.58 -18.46 17.46
CA VAL A 32 12.14 -17.65 18.61
C VAL A 32 13.10 -17.82 19.79
N ASP A 33 13.61 -19.04 19.96
CA ASP A 33 14.52 -19.43 21.02
C ASP A 33 15.96 -19.46 20.46
N GLY A 34 16.72 -18.41 20.73
CA GLY A 34 18.11 -18.24 20.30
C GLY A 34 18.70 -16.92 20.79
N GLU A 35 20.03 -16.80 20.77
CA GLU A 35 20.70 -15.51 20.98
C GLU A 35 20.36 -14.52 19.85
N PRO A 36 20.51 -13.19 20.02
CA PRO A 36 20.14 -12.20 19.01
C PRO A 36 20.74 -12.45 17.62
N ASP A 37 21.90 -13.07 17.57
CA ASP A 37 22.62 -13.42 16.34
C ASP A 37 22.10 -14.71 15.68
N GLU A 38 21.33 -15.51 16.41
CA GLU A 38 20.70 -16.75 15.95
C GLU A 38 19.24 -16.56 15.55
N ARG A 39 18.61 -15.44 15.91
CA ARG A 39 17.23 -15.05 15.60
C ARG A 39 17.05 -14.52 14.17
N LEU A 40 17.73 -15.13 13.21
CA LEU A 40 17.70 -14.71 11.81
C LEU A 40 16.80 -15.64 10.98
N THR A 41 16.05 -15.07 10.05
CA THR A 41 15.36 -15.86 9.03
C THR A 41 16.37 -16.44 8.06
N TYR A 42 16.08 -17.60 7.47
CA TYR A 42 16.81 -18.03 6.29
C TYR A 42 16.71 -16.97 5.17
N PRO A 43 17.78 -16.75 4.37
CA PRO A 43 17.74 -15.81 3.27
C PRO A 43 16.59 -16.11 2.32
N TYR A 44 15.69 -15.15 2.16
CA TYR A 44 14.49 -15.28 1.34
C TYR A 44 14.63 -14.46 0.06
N ARG A 45 14.40 -15.06 -1.10
CA ARG A 45 14.54 -14.38 -2.39
C ARG A 45 13.17 -13.93 -2.90
N THR A 46 13.04 -12.64 -3.21
CA THR A 46 11.90 -12.07 -3.93
C THR A 46 12.36 -11.45 -5.26
N SER A 47 11.42 -10.90 -6.04
CA SER A 47 11.75 -10.12 -7.25
C SER A 47 12.62 -8.90 -6.95
N ASP A 48 12.58 -8.40 -5.72
CA ASP A 48 13.23 -7.16 -5.29
C ASP A 48 14.60 -7.40 -4.64
N GLY A 49 14.97 -8.67 -4.39
CA GLY A 49 16.28 -9.02 -3.86
C GLY A 49 16.25 -10.14 -2.83
N TRP A 50 17.34 -10.22 -2.05
CA TRP A 50 17.46 -11.13 -0.91
C TRP A 50 17.09 -10.42 0.38
N PHE A 51 16.28 -11.07 1.20
CA PHE A 51 15.78 -10.56 2.47
C PHE A 51 16.25 -11.48 3.59
N VAL A 52 16.82 -10.88 4.64
CA VAL A 52 17.12 -11.53 5.91
C VAL A 52 16.50 -10.67 6.99
N GLY A 53 15.54 -11.23 7.72
CA GLY A 53 14.93 -10.59 8.87
C GLY A 53 15.62 -11.06 10.15
N ARG A 54 15.77 -10.15 11.12
CA ARG A 54 16.12 -10.49 12.50
C ARG A 54 14.87 -10.36 13.36
N LEU A 55 14.57 -11.38 14.14
CA LEU A 55 13.49 -11.35 15.12
C LEU A 55 14.02 -10.69 16.40
N ASP A 56 13.69 -9.41 16.58
CA ASP A 56 14.12 -8.65 17.77
C ASP A 56 13.36 -9.10 19.03
N GLU A 57 12.04 -9.23 18.94
CA GLU A 57 11.18 -9.59 20.07
C GLU A 57 10.02 -10.49 19.64
N ALA A 58 9.76 -11.54 20.41
CA ALA A 58 8.59 -12.39 20.27
C ALA A 58 7.63 -12.13 21.44
N VAL A 59 6.52 -11.44 21.15
CA VAL A 59 5.48 -11.17 22.14
C VAL A 59 4.47 -12.31 22.11
N ALA A 60 4.36 -13.09 23.19
CA ALA A 60 3.35 -14.14 23.30
C ALA A 60 1.94 -13.52 23.19
N PRO A 61 0.99 -14.17 22.49
CA PRO A 61 -0.37 -13.67 22.39
C PRO A 61 -0.97 -13.63 23.80
N VAL A 62 -1.18 -12.42 24.33
CA VAL A 62 -1.86 -12.22 25.60
C VAL A 62 -3.31 -12.65 25.43
N GLN A 63 -3.69 -13.76 26.07
CA GLN A 63 -5.09 -14.15 26.20
C GLN A 63 -5.78 -13.10 27.07
N LEU A 64 -6.48 -12.17 26.42
CA LEU A 64 -7.32 -11.20 27.09
C LEU A 64 -8.37 -11.94 27.92
N SER A 65 -8.60 -11.49 29.14
CA SER A 65 -9.75 -11.97 29.90
C SER A 65 -11.05 -11.68 29.14
N TYR A 66 -12.12 -12.44 29.38
CA TYR A 66 -13.41 -12.25 28.71
C TYR A 66 -13.90 -10.79 28.78
N GLU A 67 -13.71 -10.14 29.93
CA GLU A 67 -14.10 -8.75 30.14
C GLU A 67 -13.25 -7.77 29.31
N GLU A 68 -11.93 -7.96 29.24
CA GLU A 68 -11.05 -7.12 28.41
C GLU A 68 -11.29 -7.32 26.91
N ALA A 69 -11.53 -8.57 26.49
CA ALA A 69 -11.87 -8.91 25.11
C ALA A 69 -13.21 -8.28 24.70
N LYS A 70 -14.21 -8.33 25.60
CA LYS A 70 -15.52 -7.69 25.40
C LYS A 70 -15.40 -6.17 25.29
N ILE A 71 -14.60 -5.54 26.15
CA ILE A 71 -14.35 -4.09 26.08
C ILE A 71 -13.71 -3.73 24.73
N ARG A 72 -12.64 -4.41 24.32
CA ARG A 72 -11.99 -4.17 23.01
C ARG A 72 -12.95 -4.39 21.85
N ALA A 73 -13.69 -5.50 21.84
CA ALA A 73 -14.68 -5.79 20.81
C ALA A 73 -15.78 -4.73 20.75
N THR A 74 -16.24 -4.20 21.89
CA THR A 74 -17.24 -3.12 21.89
C THR A 74 -16.68 -1.80 21.36
N VAL A 75 -15.41 -1.49 21.65
CA VAL A 75 -14.73 -0.31 21.10
C VAL A 75 -14.55 -0.45 19.60
N ASP A 76 -14.10 -1.60 19.12
CA ASP A 76 -13.90 -1.86 17.71
C ASP A 76 -15.22 -1.87 16.94
N LEU A 77 -16.29 -2.40 17.54
CA LEU A 77 -17.64 -2.33 16.99
C LEU A 77 -18.12 -0.88 16.89
N LYS A 78 -17.94 -0.06 17.93
CA LYS A 78 -18.28 1.37 17.89
C LYS A 78 -17.51 2.10 16.80
N LYS A 79 -16.20 1.84 16.66
CA LYS A 79 -15.37 2.41 15.59
C LYS A 79 -15.86 1.97 14.21
N LYS A 80 -16.20 0.69 14.02
CA LYS A 80 -16.74 0.17 12.76
C LYS A 80 -18.06 0.84 12.40
N ILE A 81 -19.01 0.92 13.34
CA ILE A 81 -20.30 1.58 13.12
C ILE A 81 -20.11 3.06 12.78
N ALA A 82 -19.18 3.75 13.45
CA ALA A 82 -18.87 5.14 13.14
C ALA A 82 -18.32 5.30 11.72
N ARG A 83 -17.39 4.42 11.29
CA ARG A 83 -16.85 4.39 9.93
C ARG A 83 -17.96 4.17 8.88
N ASP A 84 -18.81 3.16 9.09
CA ASP A 84 -19.88 2.83 8.14
C ASP A 84 -20.88 3.99 7.99
N LYS A 85 -21.28 4.62 9.12
CA LYS A 85 -22.13 5.81 9.10
C LYS A 85 -21.47 6.98 8.38
N MET A 86 -20.17 7.14 8.53
CA MET A 86 -19.43 8.22 7.88
C MET A 86 -19.28 8.00 6.37
N ILE A 87 -19.09 6.76 5.93
CA ILE A 87 -19.09 6.38 4.51
C ILE A 87 -20.46 6.66 3.89
N ALA A 88 -21.54 6.23 4.55
CA ALA A 88 -22.91 6.49 4.08
C ALA A 88 -23.16 8.00 3.95
N ARG A 89 -22.80 8.75 5.00
CA ARG A 89 -22.93 10.22 4.99
C ARG A 89 -22.11 10.88 3.89
N ALA A 90 -20.89 10.43 3.64
CA ALA A 90 -20.05 10.98 2.58
C ALA A 90 -20.65 10.76 1.19
N LYS A 91 -21.27 9.60 0.94
CA LYS A 91 -21.99 9.31 -0.31
C LYS A 91 -23.23 10.19 -0.47
N GLU A 92 -24.03 10.33 0.57
CA GLU A 92 -25.20 11.22 0.56
C GLU A 92 -24.80 12.68 0.31
N LEU A 93 -23.72 13.16 0.95
CA LEU A 93 -23.19 14.50 0.72
C LEU A 93 -22.71 14.67 -0.73
N HIS A 94 -22.00 13.67 -1.27
CA HIS A 94 -21.56 13.69 -2.66
C HIS A 94 -22.73 13.84 -3.63
N GLU A 95 -23.84 13.09 -3.43
CA GLU A 95 -25.04 13.21 -4.26
C GLU A 95 -25.68 14.59 -4.18
N LYS A 96 -25.89 15.10 -2.95
CA LYS A 96 -26.51 16.43 -2.73
C LYS A 96 -25.65 17.56 -3.28
N LEU A 97 -24.33 17.52 -3.04
CA LEU A 97 -23.40 18.51 -3.55
C LEU A 97 -23.32 18.44 -5.08
N SER A 98 -23.29 17.24 -5.67
CA SER A 98 -23.24 17.07 -7.13
C SER A 98 -24.48 17.62 -7.81
N ALA A 99 -25.67 17.43 -7.21
CA ALA A 99 -26.90 18.03 -7.69
C ALA A 99 -26.86 19.56 -7.57
N SER A 100 -26.45 20.09 -6.42
CA SER A 100 -26.43 21.52 -6.19
C SER A 100 -25.40 22.27 -7.04
N VAL A 101 -24.25 21.66 -7.33
CA VAL A 101 -23.23 22.24 -8.23
C VAL A 101 -23.73 22.25 -9.68
N LYS A 102 -24.48 21.22 -10.12
CA LYS A 102 -25.14 21.20 -11.44
C LYS A 102 -26.21 22.28 -11.59
N GLU A 103 -26.86 22.68 -10.49
CA GLU A 103 -27.79 23.82 -10.47
C GLU A 103 -27.08 25.19 -10.59
N GLY A 104 -25.74 25.23 -10.62
CA GLY A 104 -24.96 26.45 -10.77
C GLY A 104 -24.64 27.18 -9.46
N LYS A 105 -24.93 26.57 -8.29
CA LYS A 105 -24.51 27.11 -6.99
C LYS A 105 -23.03 26.82 -6.75
N THR A 106 -22.34 27.69 -6.02
CA THR A 106 -20.93 27.45 -5.70
C THR A 106 -20.79 26.31 -4.68
N PHE A 107 -19.71 25.54 -4.79
CA PHE A 107 -19.48 24.41 -3.89
C PHE A 107 -19.46 24.80 -2.41
N GLU A 108 -18.92 25.98 -2.08
CA GLU A 108 -18.88 26.52 -0.72
C GLU A 108 -20.27 26.85 -0.18
N GLU A 109 -21.13 27.45 -0.99
CA GLU A 109 -22.52 27.75 -0.62
C GLU A 109 -23.32 26.47 -0.43
N SER A 110 -23.17 25.51 -1.36
CA SER A 110 -23.83 24.21 -1.27
C SER A 110 -23.40 23.43 -0.03
N ALA A 111 -22.12 23.45 0.33
CA ALA A 111 -21.61 22.78 1.52
C ALA A 111 -22.17 23.40 2.80
N LYS A 112 -22.12 24.73 2.92
CA LYS A 112 -22.66 25.45 4.10
C LYS A 112 -24.18 25.29 4.23
N ALA A 113 -24.91 25.25 3.12
CA ALA A 113 -26.35 25.04 3.13
C ALA A 113 -26.75 23.62 3.59
N ILE A 114 -25.89 22.62 3.39
CA ILE A 114 -26.16 21.24 3.81
C ILE A 114 -25.80 21.01 5.28
N ASP A 115 -24.63 21.46 5.72
CA ASP A 115 -24.21 21.42 7.12
C ASP A 115 -23.10 22.45 7.37
N GLU A 116 -23.34 23.39 8.30
CA GLU A 116 -22.38 24.41 8.71
C GLU A 116 -21.07 23.85 9.28
N LYS A 117 -21.08 22.59 9.75
CA LYS A 117 -19.89 21.91 10.27
C LYS A 117 -18.96 21.38 9.18
N ILE A 118 -19.37 21.42 7.91
CA ILE A 118 -18.50 20.99 6.80
C ILE A 118 -17.38 22.02 6.62
N VAL A 119 -16.15 21.59 6.84
CA VAL A 119 -14.96 22.40 6.60
C VAL A 119 -14.63 22.34 5.12
N VAL A 120 -14.75 23.48 4.44
CA VAL A 120 -14.33 23.63 3.04
C VAL A 120 -12.97 24.31 3.01
N SER A 121 -11.99 23.68 2.35
CA SER A 121 -10.67 24.25 2.14
C SER A 121 -10.38 24.35 0.64
N LYS A 122 -10.13 25.57 0.15
CA LYS A 122 -9.68 25.79 -1.22
C LYS A 122 -8.19 25.48 -1.33
N GLN A 123 -7.83 24.53 -2.20
CA GLN A 123 -6.44 24.16 -2.45
C GLN A 123 -6.01 24.61 -3.85
N PRO A 124 -5.28 25.74 -3.97
CA PRO A 124 -4.73 26.15 -5.25
C PRO A 124 -3.51 25.29 -5.62
N ASN A 125 -3.24 25.17 -6.92
CA ASN A 125 -2.01 24.57 -7.47
C ASN A 125 -1.71 23.12 -7.02
N LEU A 126 -2.76 22.30 -6.86
CA LEU A 126 -2.61 20.85 -6.66
C LEU A 126 -1.97 20.21 -7.91
N ALA A 127 -0.71 19.79 -7.78
CA ALA A 127 0.05 19.17 -8.85
C ALA A 127 0.60 17.80 -8.43
N LYS A 128 0.95 16.98 -9.44
CA LYS A 128 1.74 15.77 -9.21
C LYS A 128 3.10 16.19 -8.63
N PRO A 129 3.63 15.50 -7.60
CA PRO A 129 4.94 15.80 -7.07
C PRO A 129 6.00 15.65 -8.18
N ASP A 130 6.83 16.69 -8.31
CA ASP A 130 7.96 16.68 -9.24
C ASP A 130 9.08 15.79 -8.69
N LEU A 131 9.47 14.79 -9.47
CA LEU A 131 10.50 13.81 -9.13
C LEU A 131 11.77 13.99 -9.96
N SER A 132 11.82 15.01 -10.82
CA SER A 132 12.91 15.26 -11.76
C SER A 132 14.26 15.45 -11.05
N GLY A 133 14.27 16.15 -9.91
CA GLY A 133 15.45 16.38 -9.07
C GLY A 133 15.82 15.26 -8.10
N ILE A 134 15.00 14.20 -7.97
CA ILE A 134 15.24 13.11 -7.01
C ILE A 134 15.90 11.93 -7.74
N PRO A 135 17.09 11.45 -7.29
CA PRO A 135 17.72 10.27 -7.85
C PRO A 135 16.82 9.03 -7.75
N ILE A 136 16.87 8.15 -8.75
CA ILE A 136 15.92 7.02 -8.92
C ILE A 136 15.83 6.14 -7.67
N GLN A 137 16.98 5.85 -7.04
CA GLN A 137 17.05 5.03 -5.83
C GLN A 137 16.32 5.64 -4.63
N TYR A 138 16.12 6.96 -4.62
CA TYR A 138 15.42 7.69 -3.57
C TYR A 138 13.97 8.01 -3.95
N ARG A 139 13.54 7.77 -5.19
CA ARG A 139 12.16 8.06 -5.61
C ARG A 139 11.11 7.19 -4.95
N ALA A 140 11.43 5.97 -4.50
CA ALA A 140 10.46 5.17 -3.72
C ALA A 140 10.27 5.72 -2.30
N GLN A 141 11.29 6.38 -1.74
CA GLN A 141 11.31 6.90 -0.38
C GLN A 141 10.82 8.36 -0.30
N PHE A 142 11.15 9.17 -1.32
CA PHE A 142 10.83 10.61 -1.41
C PHE A 142 9.85 10.94 -2.52
N GLY A 143 9.52 9.98 -3.39
CA GLY A 143 8.43 10.14 -4.35
C GLY A 143 7.12 10.00 -3.62
N GLY A 144 6.78 11.08 -2.90
CA GLY A 144 5.53 11.20 -2.20
C GLY A 144 4.41 10.78 -3.14
N GLN A 145 3.58 9.86 -2.68
CA GLN A 145 2.30 9.61 -3.32
C GLN A 145 1.63 10.97 -3.54
N ALA A 146 1.09 11.22 -4.73
CA ALA A 146 0.42 12.48 -5.00
C ALA A 146 -0.62 12.74 -3.90
N PRO A 147 -0.82 14.00 -3.46
CA PRO A 147 -1.76 14.29 -2.38
C PRO A 147 -3.12 13.63 -2.65
N PRO A 148 -3.82 13.10 -1.63
CA PRO A 148 -5.12 12.43 -1.82
C PRO A 148 -6.12 13.24 -2.66
N ALA A 149 -6.17 14.56 -2.46
CA ALA A 149 -7.01 15.46 -3.25
C ALA A 149 -6.65 15.44 -4.76
N PHE A 150 -5.35 15.42 -5.09
CA PHE A 150 -4.89 15.31 -6.48
C PHE A 150 -5.28 13.94 -7.07
N GLN A 151 -5.05 12.85 -6.34
CA GLN A 151 -5.38 11.50 -6.81
C GLN A 151 -6.88 11.32 -7.08
N ALA A 152 -7.74 11.90 -6.23
CA ALA A 152 -9.19 11.89 -6.43
C ALA A 152 -9.60 12.70 -7.66
N ALA A 153 -9.00 13.87 -7.87
CA ALA A 153 -9.40 14.82 -8.91
C ALA A 153 -8.73 14.62 -10.29
N GLN A 154 -7.64 13.84 -10.40
CA GLN A 154 -6.81 13.78 -11.62
C GLN A 154 -7.56 13.33 -12.90
N TYR A 155 -8.70 12.67 -12.78
CA TYR A 155 -9.52 12.23 -13.94
C TYR A 155 -10.92 12.86 -13.99
N VAL A 156 -11.18 13.89 -13.19
CA VAL A 156 -12.49 14.55 -13.06
C VAL A 156 -12.49 15.85 -13.84
N ASN A 157 -13.59 16.14 -14.55
CA ASN A 157 -13.67 17.36 -15.35
C ASN A 157 -13.87 18.61 -14.46
N PRO A 158 -13.45 19.80 -14.91
CA PRO A 158 -13.80 21.05 -14.25
C PRO A 158 -15.33 21.21 -14.14
N GLY A 159 -15.80 21.71 -13.00
CA GLY A 159 -17.22 21.83 -12.67
C GLY A 159 -17.84 20.55 -12.11
N GLU A 160 -17.09 19.46 -11.99
CA GLU A 160 -17.57 18.19 -11.42
C GLU A 160 -16.97 17.90 -10.04
N ILE A 161 -17.66 17.05 -9.29
CA ILE A 161 -17.20 16.51 -8.01
C ILE A 161 -16.60 15.13 -8.26
N ALA A 162 -15.44 14.89 -7.66
CA ALA A 162 -14.76 13.61 -7.71
C ALA A 162 -15.50 12.54 -6.91
N GLU A 163 -15.45 11.31 -7.41
CA GLU A 163 -15.91 10.14 -6.66
C GLU A 163 -15.21 10.06 -5.29
N VAL A 164 -15.97 9.65 -4.27
CA VAL A 164 -15.48 9.53 -2.89
C VAL A 164 -14.55 8.31 -2.78
N LYS A 165 -13.28 8.50 -3.16
CA LYS A 165 -12.24 7.46 -3.10
C LYS A 165 -11.55 7.34 -1.75
N PHE A 166 -11.53 8.43 -0.98
CA PHE A 166 -10.88 8.47 0.32
C PHE A 166 -11.95 8.50 1.42
N THR A 167 -12.26 7.30 1.90
CA THR A 167 -13.16 7.07 3.02
C THR A 167 -12.39 6.62 4.26
N PRO A 168 -13.00 6.72 5.46
CA PRO A 168 -12.39 6.24 6.69
C PRO A 168 -11.96 4.78 6.59
N SER A 169 -10.68 4.50 6.86
CA SER A 169 -10.12 3.16 6.97
C SER A 169 -9.70 2.86 8.42
N GLU A 170 -9.16 1.67 8.70
CA GLU A 170 -8.59 1.38 10.03
C GLU A 170 -7.38 2.27 10.32
N ASP A 171 -6.57 2.56 9.30
CA ASP A 171 -5.38 3.41 9.39
C ASP A 171 -5.72 4.91 9.42
N ASN A 172 -6.85 5.33 8.85
CA ASN A 172 -7.30 6.72 8.83
C ASN A 172 -8.81 6.81 9.12
N PRO A 173 -9.24 6.71 10.39
CA PRO A 173 -10.65 6.52 10.73
C PRO A 173 -11.49 7.80 10.77
N GLU A 174 -10.89 8.98 10.66
CA GLU A 174 -11.55 10.22 11.09
C GLU A 174 -12.11 11.10 9.97
N LYS A 175 -11.72 10.86 8.70
CA LYS A 175 -11.96 11.82 7.62
C LYS A 175 -12.37 11.12 6.33
N ALA A 176 -13.34 11.72 5.64
CA ALA A 176 -13.74 11.38 4.28
C ALA A 176 -13.48 12.63 3.43
N LEU A 177 -12.94 12.45 2.23
CA LEU A 177 -12.60 13.55 1.36
C LEU A 177 -13.59 13.62 0.19
N ILE A 178 -14.21 14.78 0.01
CA ILE A 178 -15.02 15.12 -1.17
C ILE A 178 -14.28 16.26 -1.87
N VAL A 179 -14.03 16.13 -3.18
CA VAL A 179 -13.23 17.08 -3.94
C VAL A 179 -14.05 17.63 -5.09
N PHE A 180 -14.20 18.95 -5.15
CA PHE A 180 -14.75 19.66 -6.30
C PHE A 180 -13.62 20.24 -7.15
N VAL A 181 -13.69 20.03 -8.47
CA VAL A 181 -12.68 20.53 -9.40
C VAL A 181 -13.17 21.84 -10.01
N GLU A 182 -12.70 22.97 -9.48
CA GLU A 182 -13.09 24.29 -9.98
C GLU A 182 -12.47 24.61 -11.34
N LYS A 183 -11.16 24.38 -11.49
CA LYS A 183 -10.40 24.64 -12.71
C LYS A 183 -9.32 23.58 -12.89
N ARG A 184 -9.00 23.26 -14.15
CA ARG A 184 -7.84 22.43 -14.52
C ARG A 184 -6.96 23.17 -15.50
N GLU A 185 -5.66 23.06 -15.29
CA GLU A 185 -4.64 23.50 -16.23
C GLU A 185 -3.79 22.29 -16.60
N VAL A 186 -3.65 22.03 -17.91
CA VAL A 186 -2.77 20.97 -18.42
C VAL A 186 -1.52 21.66 -18.92
N THR A 187 -0.42 21.47 -18.20
CA THR A 187 0.89 21.93 -18.63
C THR A 187 1.63 20.78 -19.28
N VAL A 188 2.18 21.01 -20.46
CA VAL A 188 3.17 20.11 -21.06
C VAL A 188 4.51 20.57 -20.51
N SER A 189 5.20 19.67 -19.80
CA SER A 189 6.58 19.95 -19.39
C SER A 189 7.44 20.06 -20.64
N ASP A 190 8.30 21.09 -20.72
CA ASP A 190 9.29 21.21 -21.80
C ASP A 190 10.24 19.99 -21.84
N ALA A 191 10.39 19.30 -20.71
CA ALA A 191 11.17 18.07 -20.60
C ALA A 191 10.39 16.80 -21.01
N TYR A 192 9.10 16.88 -21.34
CA TYR A 192 8.22 15.72 -21.58
C TYR A 192 8.81 14.74 -22.61
N SER A 193 9.27 15.23 -23.77
CA SER A 193 9.85 14.37 -24.80
C SER A 193 11.15 13.70 -24.34
N SER A 194 11.98 14.41 -23.58
CA SER A 194 13.23 13.86 -23.04
C SER A 194 12.98 12.82 -21.95
N GLU A 195 12.00 13.03 -21.08
CA GLU A 195 11.60 12.08 -20.05
C GLU A 195 10.91 10.85 -20.64
N LEU A 196 10.07 11.03 -21.66
CA LEU A 196 9.42 9.95 -22.38
C LEU A 196 10.46 9.07 -23.08
N ASN A 197 11.40 9.66 -23.82
CA ASN A 197 12.47 8.93 -24.48
C ASN A 197 13.33 8.17 -23.46
N ARG A 198 13.71 8.82 -22.34
CA ARG A 198 14.44 8.16 -21.26
C ARG A 198 13.64 7.00 -20.64
N SER A 199 12.33 7.13 -20.51
CA SER A 199 11.45 6.05 -20.02
C SER A 199 11.45 4.86 -20.98
N ILE A 200 11.31 5.12 -22.29
CA ILE A 200 11.37 4.10 -23.35
C ILE A 200 12.74 3.41 -23.36
N ASP A 201 13.83 4.16 -23.27
CA ASP A 201 15.19 3.63 -23.22
C ASP A 201 15.42 2.75 -21.99
N ASN A 202 14.92 3.15 -20.82
CA ASN A 202 14.98 2.34 -19.59
C ASN A 202 14.19 1.04 -19.73
N GLN A 203 13.04 1.06 -20.39
CA GLN A 203 12.25 -0.15 -20.66
C GLN A 203 12.99 -1.10 -21.61
N ALA A 204 13.61 -0.57 -22.67
CA ALA A 204 14.44 -1.35 -23.58
C ALA A 204 15.68 -1.94 -22.88
N GLY A 205 16.30 -1.19 -21.96
CA GLY A 205 17.43 -1.64 -21.15
C GLY A 205 17.10 -2.85 -20.27
N ARG A 206 15.90 -2.89 -19.68
CA ARG A 206 15.44 -4.04 -18.88
C ARG A 206 15.34 -5.33 -19.70
N ALA A 207 14.77 -5.26 -20.90
CA ALA A 207 14.66 -6.42 -21.79
C ALA A 207 16.05 -6.95 -22.20
N ARG A 208 16.99 -6.05 -22.51
CA ARG A 208 18.39 -6.42 -22.83
C ARG A 208 19.09 -7.07 -21.64
N TYR A 209 18.90 -6.54 -20.44
CA TYR A 209 19.47 -7.11 -19.22
C TYR A 209 18.93 -8.52 -18.95
N LEU A 210 17.61 -8.72 -19.06
CA LEU A 210 16.98 -10.04 -18.90
C LEU A 210 17.47 -11.03 -19.96
N ALA A 211 17.61 -10.59 -21.22
CA ALA A 211 18.15 -11.43 -22.29
C ALA A 211 19.60 -11.84 -22.01
N LEU A 212 20.44 -10.92 -21.52
CA LEU A 212 21.81 -11.22 -21.11
C LEU A 212 21.86 -12.19 -19.93
N GLN A 213 21.02 -12.00 -18.90
CA GLN A 213 20.93 -12.93 -17.78
C GLN A 213 20.54 -14.32 -18.24
N ASN A 214 19.49 -14.44 -19.06
CA ASN A 214 19.06 -15.74 -19.60
C ASN A 214 20.16 -16.40 -20.43
N TRP A 215 20.85 -15.63 -21.27
CA TRP A 215 22.00 -16.15 -22.03
C TRP A 215 23.13 -16.63 -21.11
N LEU A 216 23.47 -15.88 -20.05
CA LEU A 216 24.48 -16.31 -19.06
C LEU A 216 24.07 -17.59 -18.33
N TYR A 217 22.79 -17.73 -17.94
CA TYR A 217 22.27 -18.96 -17.35
C TYR A 217 22.37 -20.14 -18.31
N GLU A 218 21.99 -19.95 -19.58
CA GLU A 218 22.15 -20.98 -20.59
C GLU A 218 23.62 -21.39 -20.80
N GLN A 219 24.56 -20.43 -20.78
CA GLN A 219 25.99 -20.75 -20.86
C GLN A 219 26.46 -21.50 -19.61
N TYR A 220 25.98 -21.13 -18.42
CA TYR A 220 26.31 -21.81 -17.17
C TYR A 220 25.84 -23.27 -17.18
N ASP A 221 24.60 -23.51 -17.60
CA ASP A 221 24.03 -24.86 -17.72
C ASP A 221 24.74 -25.69 -18.79
N LYS A 222 25.07 -25.07 -19.94
CA LYS A 222 25.82 -25.73 -21.03
C LYS A 222 27.26 -26.07 -20.66
N ASN A 223 27.89 -25.25 -19.81
CA ASN A 223 29.31 -25.40 -19.48
C ASN A 223 29.59 -26.27 -18.25
N GLN A 224 28.58 -26.92 -17.64
CA GLN A 224 28.71 -27.83 -16.48
C GLN A 224 29.77 -27.36 -15.48
N VAL A 225 29.68 -26.10 -15.03
CA VAL A 225 30.70 -25.50 -14.17
C VAL A 225 30.83 -26.34 -12.90
N ILE A 226 31.95 -27.07 -12.79
CA ILE A 226 32.30 -27.82 -11.59
C ILE A 226 32.69 -26.79 -10.53
N VAL A 227 31.81 -26.55 -9.57
CA VAL A 227 32.14 -25.79 -8.37
C VAL A 227 33.16 -26.62 -7.59
N VAL A 228 34.44 -26.27 -7.72
CA VAL A 228 35.50 -26.85 -6.90
C VAL A 228 35.35 -26.24 -5.51
N GLY A 229 34.61 -26.93 -4.64
CA GLY A 229 34.60 -26.62 -3.22
C GLY A 229 35.96 -26.95 -2.63
N ASP A 230 36.67 -25.94 -2.13
CA ASP A 230 37.88 -26.15 -1.34
C ASP A 230 37.56 -27.07 -0.15
N LYS A 231 38.07 -28.29 -0.20
CA LYS A 231 38.18 -29.13 1.00
C LYS A 231 39.28 -28.51 1.85
N GLN A 232 38.89 -27.74 2.86
CA GLN A 232 39.80 -27.38 3.95
C GLN A 232 40.21 -28.67 4.68
N GLN A 233 41.52 -28.92 4.71
CA GLN A 233 42.20 -29.87 5.61
C GLN A 233 42.31 -29.27 7.01
#